data_AF-A0A4U1CD45-F1
#
_entry.id   AF-A0A4U1CD45-F1
#
_cell.length_a   1.000
_cell.length_b   1.000
_cell.length_c   1.000
_cell.angle_alpha   90.00
_cell.angle_beta   90.00
_cell.angle_gamma   90.00
#
_symmetry.space_group_name_H-M   'P 1'
#
loop_
_entity.id
_entity.type
_entity.pdbx_description
1 polymer ?
#
loop_
_entity_poly.entity_id
_entity_poly.type
_entity_poly.pdbx_seq_one_letter_code
_entity_poly.pdbx_strand_id
1 'polypeptide(L)'
;MRSKSIFIIFCLTFIGLVSKAEPLKPVKSLTDSTKLYYQYTYLSSNAISEEFISTADGKVNRVTRYLYPRDYWSGSGTPMIDSLINNRLFSLPLETVVLDHDSIVGGQISLYYPSGKALMREQLALVRPVNGFTSEFGYSNLNSLSTPQHLTDGISPDLRYEKRVTYDVYDGMGNLLQSTATNGITSCSVWGYNNRYVIAEVSNVAITDVAYSSFERRAKGNWTFSGTCSGDVTSPVGEQCYNLAGGNITKTGLSNSKTFQLSYWEKSGATVSVTGIGITFIKTITGRTLDGWSLITKYLTTSSGSITISGTGYIDDLRLHPKEAMMSSTAFKPLVGIITKADARGNTLYYDYDGFQRLKYERDMNRNIIKSYSYNQKQY
;
A
#
# COMPACT_ATOMS: atom_id res chain seq x y z
N MET A 1 14.53 -32.86 8.62
CA MET A 1 13.43 -31.90 8.72
C MET A 1 14.02 -30.49 8.70
N ARG A 2 14.03 -29.82 7.54
CA ARG A 2 14.59 -28.46 7.40
C ARG A 2 13.43 -27.48 7.26
N SER A 3 13.34 -26.56 8.21
CA SER A 3 12.40 -25.44 8.24
C SER A 3 12.71 -24.47 7.09
N LYS A 4 11.70 -24.20 6.24
CA LYS A 4 11.75 -23.17 5.22
C LYS A 4 11.42 -21.83 5.88
N SER A 5 12.42 -20.99 6.10
CA SER A 5 12.20 -19.59 6.50
C SER A 5 11.72 -18.79 5.28
N ILE A 6 10.52 -18.25 5.40
CA ILE A 6 9.85 -17.38 4.41
C ILE A 6 10.57 -16.03 4.43
N PHE A 7 11.26 -15.69 3.34
CA PHE A 7 11.76 -14.34 3.09
C PHE A 7 10.60 -13.47 2.59
N ILE A 8 10.15 -12.52 3.42
CA ILE A 8 9.26 -11.44 3.01
C ILE A 8 10.17 -10.30 2.50
N ILE A 9 10.27 -10.16 1.18
CA ILE A 9 10.92 -9.01 0.54
C ILE A 9 9.98 -7.81 0.71
N PHE A 10 10.36 -6.86 1.56
CA PHE A 10 9.75 -5.53 1.58
C PHE A 10 10.14 -4.80 0.29
N CYS A 11 9.23 -4.76 -0.68
CA CYS A 11 9.35 -3.91 -1.84
C CYS A 11 8.98 -2.47 -1.41
N LEU A 12 9.96 -1.57 -1.32
CA LEU A 12 9.70 -0.14 -1.26
C LEU A 12 9.09 0.29 -2.60
N THR A 13 7.80 0.64 -2.60
CA THR A 13 7.13 1.28 -3.72
C THR A 13 7.56 2.75 -3.79
N PHE A 14 8.36 3.08 -4.80
CA PHE A 14 8.63 4.45 -5.23
C PHE A 14 7.36 5.06 -5.83
N ILE A 15 6.95 6.24 -5.34
CA ILE A 15 5.90 7.06 -5.93
C ILE A 15 6.49 7.84 -7.12
N GLY A 16 6.02 7.53 -8.32
CA GLY A 16 5.62 8.49 -9.36
C GLY A 16 6.68 9.29 -10.13
N LEU A 17 6.99 8.82 -11.35
CA LEU A 17 7.08 9.69 -12.53
C LEU A 17 6.76 8.85 -13.78
N VAL A 18 5.54 8.99 -14.28
CA VAL A 18 5.08 8.39 -15.55
C VAL A 18 5.67 9.23 -16.68
N SER A 19 6.58 8.65 -17.47
CA SER A 19 6.85 9.14 -18.83
C SER A 19 6.35 8.12 -19.84
N LYS A 20 5.62 8.64 -20.82
CA LYS A 20 4.93 7.94 -21.91
C LYS A 20 5.99 7.28 -22.81
N ALA A 21 5.80 5.99 -23.16
CA ALA A 21 6.66 5.31 -24.11
C ALA A 21 6.34 5.77 -25.55
N GLU A 22 7.36 6.24 -26.28
CA GLU A 22 7.30 6.49 -27.72
C GLU A 22 7.84 5.29 -28.53
N PRO A 23 7.37 5.07 -29.78
CA PRO A 23 7.81 3.95 -30.60
C PRO A 23 9.24 4.11 -31.13
N LEU A 24 9.94 2.98 -31.22
CA LEU A 24 11.36 2.85 -31.53
C LEU A 24 11.73 3.38 -32.93
N LYS A 25 12.72 4.29 -32.98
CA LYS A 25 13.51 4.63 -34.18
C LYS A 25 14.72 3.69 -34.30
N PRO A 26 15.23 3.42 -35.51
CA PRO A 26 16.29 2.43 -35.72
C PRO A 26 17.60 2.83 -35.03
N VAL A 27 18.21 1.84 -34.38
CA VAL A 27 19.34 1.94 -33.45
C VAL A 27 20.63 2.31 -34.18
N LYS A 28 21.19 3.48 -33.87
CA LYS A 28 22.64 3.74 -33.98
C LYS A 28 23.33 2.84 -32.96
N SER A 29 24.36 2.09 -33.36
CA SER A 29 25.10 1.16 -32.50
C SER A 29 25.49 1.80 -31.16
N LEU A 30 24.85 1.35 -30.08
CA LEU A 30 25.17 1.72 -28.70
C LEU A 30 26.29 0.80 -28.21
N THR A 31 27.54 1.22 -28.39
CA THR A 31 28.69 0.62 -27.71
C THR A 31 29.09 1.51 -26.55
N ASP A 32 28.29 1.50 -25.47
CA ASP A 32 28.83 1.78 -24.15
C ASP A 32 27.93 1.13 -23.09
N SER A 33 28.26 -0.11 -22.72
CA SER A 33 27.57 -0.80 -21.61
C SER A 33 28.33 -0.51 -20.33
N THR A 34 27.81 0.37 -19.47
CA THR A 34 28.33 0.56 -18.12
C THR A 34 28.17 -0.73 -17.32
N LYS A 35 29.27 -1.36 -16.92
CA LYS A 35 29.26 -2.53 -16.04
C LYS A 35 29.29 -2.09 -14.57
N LEU A 36 28.34 -2.60 -13.79
CA LEU A 36 28.29 -2.43 -12.34
C LEU A 36 28.86 -3.67 -11.64
N TYR A 37 29.67 -3.46 -10.60
CA TYR A 37 30.20 -4.49 -9.73
C TYR A 37 29.50 -4.40 -8.36
N TYR A 38 29.10 -5.54 -7.81
CA TYR A 38 28.42 -5.66 -6.52
C TYR A 38 29.27 -6.47 -5.54
N GLN A 39 29.46 -5.97 -4.33
CA GLN A 39 30.11 -6.69 -3.24
C GLN A 39 29.31 -6.54 -1.94
N TYR A 40 29.34 -7.55 -1.08
CA TYR A 40 28.57 -7.59 0.16
C TYR A 40 29.45 -7.99 1.35
N THR A 41 29.31 -7.26 2.45
CA THR A 41 29.85 -7.63 3.77
C THR A 41 28.71 -8.14 4.65
N TYR A 42 28.98 -9.16 5.48
CA TYR A 42 27.97 -9.78 6.34
C TYR A 42 28.36 -9.71 7.81
N LEU A 43 27.36 -9.51 8.67
CA LEU A 43 27.46 -9.72 10.11
C LEU A 43 27.59 -11.22 10.43
N SER A 44 28.02 -11.55 11.66
CA SER A 44 28.03 -12.93 12.18
C SER A 44 26.65 -13.59 12.20
N SER A 45 25.58 -12.78 12.11
CA SER A 45 24.19 -13.21 11.99
C SER A 45 23.77 -13.55 10.55
N ASN A 46 24.66 -13.45 9.56
CA ASN A 46 24.42 -13.54 8.12
C ASN A 46 23.53 -12.44 7.53
N ALA A 47 23.28 -11.35 8.27
CA ALA A 47 22.68 -10.13 7.70
C ALA A 47 23.73 -9.32 6.95
N ILE A 48 23.35 -8.64 5.86
CA ILE A 48 24.26 -7.77 5.08
C ILE A 48 24.56 -6.51 5.89
N SER A 49 25.79 -6.30 6.33
CA SER A 49 26.21 -5.07 6.99
C SER A 49 26.53 -3.96 6.00
N GLU A 50 27.06 -4.32 4.83
CA GLU A 50 27.44 -3.36 3.78
C GLU A 50 27.16 -3.91 2.38
N GLU A 51 26.68 -3.05 1.49
CA GLU A 51 26.56 -3.27 0.06
C GLU A 51 27.40 -2.24 -0.69
N PHE A 52 28.30 -2.70 -1.55
CA PHE A 52 29.15 -1.86 -2.40
C PHE A 52 28.71 -1.99 -3.85
N ILE A 53 28.57 -0.85 -4.52
CA ILE A 53 28.28 -0.75 -5.94
C ILE A 53 29.32 0.15 -6.58
N SER A 54 30.02 -0.34 -7.60
CA SER A 54 31.03 0.46 -8.30
C SER A 54 31.07 0.22 -9.80
N THR A 55 31.71 1.14 -10.52
CA THR A 55 32.10 0.97 -11.93
C THR A 55 33.60 0.86 -12.05
N ALA A 56 34.09 0.19 -13.12
CA ALA A 56 35.53 0.04 -13.35
C ALA A 56 36.24 1.39 -13.59
N ASP A 57 35.52 2.39 -14.09
CA ASP A 57 36.02 3.76 -14.30
C ASP A 57 35.94 4.63 -13.02
N GLY A 58 35.51 4.06 -11.89
CA GLY A 58 35.42 4.75 -10.60
C GLY A 58 34.34 5.82 -10.51
N LYS A 59 33.56 6.08 -11.57
CA LYS A 59 32.51 7.11 -11.56
C LYS A 59 31.37 6.78 -10.61
N VAL A 60 31.09 5.50 -10.40
CA VAL A 60 30.19 5.02 -9.35
C VAL A 60 31.05 4.41 -8.26
N ASN A 61 30.87 4.89 -7.05
CA ASN A 61 31.40 4.28 -5.84
C ASN A 61 30.40 4.51 -4.71
N ARG A 62 29.43 3.61 -4.57
CA ARG A 62 28.34 3.74 -3.61
C ARG A 62 28.46 2.65 -2.56
N VAL A 63 28.35 3.06 -1.29
CA VAL A 63 28.31 2.14 -0.15
C VAL A 63 27.01 2.33 0.59
N THR A 64 26.24 1.27 0.77
CA THR A 64 25.08 1.26 1.67
C THR A 64 25.45 0.49 2.92
N ARG A 65 25.20 1.06 4.09
CA ARG A 65 25.45 0.44 5.40
C ARG A 65 24.16 0.23 6.17
N TYR A 66 24.08 -0.86 6.93
CA TYR A 66 22.89 -1.26 7.67
C TYR A 66 23.16 -1.48 9.17
N LEU A 67 22.26 -0.94 10.00
CA LEU A 67 22.11 -1.32 11.40
C LEU A 67 20.85 -2.15 11.58
N TYR A 68 20.95 -3.19 12.40
CA TYR A 68 19.89 -4.14 12.72
C TYR A 68 19.69 -4.24 14.23
N PRO A 69 18.58 -4.84 14.70
CA PRO A 69 18.33 -5.02 16.13
C PRO A 69 19.46 -5.75 16.88
N ARG A 70 20.17 -6.69 16.24
CA ARG A 70 21.28 -7.42 16.87
C ARG A 70 22.56 -6.62 17.05
N ASP A 71 22.66 -5.46 16.40
CA ASP A 71 23.80 -4.56 16.62
C ASP A 71 23.66 -3.82 17.96
N TYR A 72 22.49 -3.92 18.61
CA TYR A 72 22.17 -3.36 19.92
C TYR A 72 22.09 -4.43 21.01
N TRP A 73 22.38 -4.01 22.25
CA TRP A 73 22.22 -4.84 23.44
C TRP A 73 20.74 -5.01 23.82
N SER A 74 20.35 -6.25 24.16
CA SER A 74 19.03 -6.55 24.73
C SER A 74 18.96 -6.05 26.18
N GLY A 75 18.07 -5.10 26.47
CA GLY A 75 18.05 -4.36 27.74
C GLY A 75 18.71 -2.98 27.66
N SER A 76 18.93 -2.45 26.44
CA SER A 76 19.36 -1.06 26.19
C SER A 76 18.35 0.00 26.66
N GLY A 77 17.23 -0.41 27.28
CA GLY A 77 16.17 0.49 27.72
C GLY A 77 15.34 1.04 26.57
N THR A 78 15.45 0.49 25.36
CA THR A 78 14.61 0.85 24.21
C THR A 78 13.56 -0.24 23.94
N PRO A 79 12.28 -0.04 24.38
CA PRO A 79 11.25 -1.08 24.29
C PRO A 79 11.04 -1.64 22.89
N MET A 80 11.26 -0.81 21.87
CA MET A 80 11.18 -1.20 20.47
C MET A 80 12.24 -2.25 20.10
N ILE A 81 13.53 -1.96 20.36
CA ILE A 81 14.64 -2.86 20.00
C ILE A 81 14.50 -4.16 20.79
N ASP A 82 14.21 -4.06 22.09
CA ASP A 82 14.00 -5.23 22.95
C ASP A 82 12.86 -6.11 22.41
N SER A 83 11.76 -5.50 21.97
CA SER A 83 10.65 -6.23 21.34
C SER A 83 11.07 -6.96 20.08
N LEU A 84 11.86 -6.33 19.20
CA LEU A 84 12.35 -6.97 17.97
C LEU A 84 13.32 -8.12 18.28
N ILE A 85 14.24 -7.93 19.21
CA ILE A 85 15.22 -8.97 19.61
C ILE A 85 14.49 -10.17 20.22
N ASN A 86 13.62 -9.94 21.19
CA ASN A 86 12.91 -11.01 21.92
C ASN A 86 11.98 -11.82 21.01
N ASN A 87 11.45 -11.21 19.95
CA ASN A 87 10.61 -11.88 18.95
C ASN A 87 11.39 -12.40 17.74
N ARG A 88 12.72 -12.39 17.79
CA ARG A 88 13.63 -12.91 16.74
C ARG A 88 13.50 -12.19 15.39
N LEU A 89 13.13 -10.91 15.41
CA LEU A 89 12.96 -10.06 14.24
C LEU A 89 14.26 -9.32 13.89
N PHE A 90 15.33 -10.06 13.58
CA PHE A 90 16.68 -9.51 13.48
C PHE A 90 17.05 -8.88 12.13
N SER A 91 16.31 -9.20 11.07
CA SER A 91 16.67 -8.77 9.69
C SER A 91 16.00 -7.47 9.26
N LEU A 92 15.44 -6.71 10.21
CA LEU A 92 14.79 -5.44 9.95
C LEU A 92 15.81 -4.30 10.07
N PRO A 93 16.20 -3.63 8.97
CA PRO A 93 17.11 -2.50 9.08
C PRO A 93 16.47 -1.39 9.93
N LEU A 94 17.18 -0.94 10.95
CA LEU A 94 16.81 0.15 11.85
C LEU A 94 17.37 1.47 11.34
N GLU A 95 18.60 1.48 10.85
CA GLU A 95 19.21 2.63 10.17
C GLU A 95 19.94 2.16 8.92
N THR A 96 19.78 2.89 7.83
CA THR A 96 20.50 2.67 6.57
C THR A 96 21.14 3.98 6.15
N VAL A 97 22.44 3.95 5.84
CA VAL A 97 23.18 5.13 5.37
C VAL A 97 23.79 4.83 4.02
N VAL A 98 23.67 5.79 3.10
CA VAL A 98 24.19 5.69 1.74
C VAL A 98 25.29 6.71 1.56
N LEU A 99 26.46 6.22 1.19
CA LEU A 99 27.61 7.02 0.79
C LEU A 99 27.76 6.97 -0.73
N ASP A 100 28.05 8.11 -1.33
CA ASP A 100 28.61 8.23 -2.68
C ASP A 100 30.02 8.80 -2.52
N HIS A 101 31.01 7.98 -2.87
CA HIS A 101 32.40 8.16 -2.49
C HIS A 101 32.51 8.34 -0.96
N ASP A 102 32.95 9.51 -0.50
CA ASP A 102 33.08 9.82 0.92
C ASP A 102 31.88 10.60 1.49
N SER A 103 30.95 11.04 0.63
CA SER A 103 29.81 11.86 1.05
C SER A 103 28.59 11.02 1.35
N ILE A 104 27.97 11.25 2.49
CA ILE A 104 26.67 10.67 2.82
C ILE A 104 25.62 11.40 1.99
N VAL A 105 24.99 10.68 1.07
CA VAL A 105 23.98 11.22 0.14
C VAL A 105 22.56 10.79 0.50
N GLY A 106 22.41 9.87 1.45
CA GLY A 106 21.12 9.43 1.93
C GLY A 106 21.21 8.71 3.26
N GLY A 107 20.09 8.70 3.98
CA GLY A 107 19.93 8.00 5.23
C GLY A 107 18.46 7.74 5.50
N GLN A 108 18.15 6.60 6.11
CA GLN A 108 16.80 6.24 6.50
C GLN A 108 16.82 5.56 7.86
N ILE A 109 15.94 5.98 8.76
CA ILE A 109 15.71 5.31 10.06
C ILE A 109 14.29 4.78 10.09
N SER A 110 14.14 3.51 10.46
CA SER A 110 12.86 2.83 10.61
C SER A 110 12.62 2.51 12.08
N LEU A 111 11.59 3.15 12.64
CA LEU A 111 11.15 2.92 14.01
C LEU A 111 9.88 2.06 13.99
N TYR A 112 9.75 1.16 14.96
CA TYR A 112 8.69 0.17 15.09
C TYR A 112 7.96 0.30 16.43
N TYR A 113 6.71 -0.17 16.47
CA TYR A 113 6.00 -0.35 17.73
C TYR A 113 6.58 -1.55 18.52
N PRO A 114 6.66 -1.48 19.86
CA PRO A 114 7.07 -2.60 20.72
C PRO A 114 5.95 -3.64 20.81
N SER A 115 5.63 -4.28 19.69
CA SER A 115 4.44 -5.12 19.48
C SER A 115 4.75 -6.59 19.22
N GLY A 116 6.03 -6.93 19.01
CA GLY A 116 6.47 -8.25 18.57
C GLY A 116 6.11 -8.63 17.12
N LYS A 117 5.53 -7.70 16.35
CA LYS A 117 5.01 -7.95 14.98
C LYS A 117 5.69 -7.14 13.88
N ALA A 118 6.84 -6.51 14.15
CA ALA A 118 7.54 -5.66 13.18
C ALA A 118 6.68 -4.52 12.59
N LEU A 119 5.72 -3.99 13.35
CA LEU A 119 4.84 -2.92 12.88
C LEU A 119 5.61 -1.60 12.87
N MET A 120 5.85 -1.03 11.69
CA MET A 120 6.53 0.26 11.57
C MET A 120 5.69 1.34 12.23
N ARG A 121 6.32 2.27 12.96
CA ARG A 121 5.69 3.40 13.63
C ARG A 121 6.01 4.69 12.89
N GLU A 122 7.26 4.84 12.48
CA GLU A 122 7.78 6.08 11.94
C GLU A 122 8.97 5.81 11.04
N GLN A 123 9.13 6.64 10.02
CA GLN A 123 10.32 6.65 9.20
C GLN A 123 10.88 8.06 9.10
N LEU A 124 12.18 8.17 9.35
CA LEU A 124 12.95 9.40 9.19
C LEU A 124 13.87 9.25 7.97
N ALA A 125 14.19 10.36 7.33
CA ALA A 125 15.17 10.39 6.26
C ALA A 125 16.12 11.57 6.42
N LEU A 126 17.37 11.36 6.02
CA LEU A 126 18.37 12.41 5.95
C LEU A 126 17.94 13.44 4.91
N VAL A 127 17.85 14.71 5.32
CA VAL A 127 17.31 15.76 4.42
C VAL A 127 18.36 16.50 3.61
N ARG A 128 19.63 16.36 3.97
CA ARG A 128 20.75 17.05 3.31
C ARG A 128 21.98 16.13 3.27
N PRO A 129 22.72 16.09 2.16
CA PRO A 129 23.98 15.38 2.10
C PRO A 129 24.99 15.90 3.12
N VAL A 130 25.92 15.03 3.51
CA VAL A 130 27.00 15.33 4.45
C VAL A 130 28.31 14.95 3.79
N ASN A 131 29.24 15.91 3.72
CA ASN A 131 30.54 15.65 3.14
C ASN A 131 31.42 14.93 4.16
N GLY A 132 31.89 13.72 3.81
CA GLY A 132 32.68 12.91 4.72
C GLY A 132 31.88 12.33 5.87
N PHE A 133 32.41 11.28 6.48
CA PHE A 133 32.00 10.89 7.83
C PHE A 133 32.76 11.77 8.82
N THR A 134 32.22 12.96 9.09
CA THR A 134 32.78 13.82 10.12
C THR A 134 32.44 13.24 11.49
N SER A 135 33.20 13.60 12.53
CA SER A 135 32.84 13.31 13.92
C SER A 135 31.48 13.91 14.34
N GLU A 136 30.82 14.66 13.45
CA GLU A 136 29.54 15.30 13.66
C GLU A 136 28.37 14.52 13.03
N PHE A 137 28.63 13.48 12.21
CA PHE A 137 27.56 12.59 11.73
C PHE A 137 27.42 11.37 12.63
N GLY A 138 26.28 11.28 13.33
CA GLY A 138 25.93 10.11 14.11
C GLY A 138 25.31 9.02 13.24
N TYR A 139 26.06 7.97 12.91
CA TYR A 139 25.46 6.71 12.43
C TYR A 139 24.97 5.91 13.62
N SER A 140 23.84 6.35 14.18
CA SER A 140 23.49 6.11 15.59
C SER A 140 24.62 6.57 16.53
N ASN A 141 24.83 5.93 17.70
CA ASN A 141 25.86 6.32 18.68
C ASN A 141 27.31 6.02 18.23
N LEU A 142 27.56 5.86 16.92
CA LEU A 142 28.87 5.55 16.38
C LEU A 142 29.54 6.81 15.84
N ASN A 143 30.70 7.11 16.40
CA ASN A 143 31.63 8.13 15.90
C ASN A 143 32.59 7.57 14.84
N SER A 144 32.38 6.33 14.37
CA SER A 144 33.15 5.72 13.28
C SER A 144 32.30 4.72 12.48
N LEU A 145 32.62 4.57 11.20
CA LEU A 145 31.95 3.68 10.25
C LEU A 145 32.31 2.18 10.40
N SER A 146 32.82 1.77 11.56
CA SER A 146 33.10 0.37 11.86
C SER A 146 31.80 -0.43 11.96
N THR A 147 31.84 -1.72 11.58
CA THR A 147 30.73 -2.64 11.84
C THR A 147 30.41 -2.64 13.35
N PRO A 148 29.25 -2.15 13.78
CA PRO A 148 28.93 -2.11 15.19
C PRO A 148 28.73 -3.51 15.73
N GLN A 149 29.25 -3.73 16.93
CA GLN A 149 28.88 -4.87 17.74
C GLN A 149 28.52 -4.33 19.11
N HIS A 150 27.31 -4.66 19.58
CA HIS A 150 26.86 -4.37 20.94
C HIS A 150 26.78 -2.88 21.33
N LEU A 151 25.98 -2.09 20.60
CA LEU A 151 25.57 -0.75 21.02
C LEU A 151 24.72 -0.85 22.31
N THR A 152 25.19 -0.21 23.39
CA THR A 152 24.52 -0.21 24.69
C THR A 152 23.39 0.79 24.78
N ASP A 153 23.50 1.89 24.03
CA ASP A 153 22.50 2.95 23.97
C ASP A 153 21.50 2.69 22.83
N GLY A 154 20.29 3.23 22.99
CA GLY A 154 19.24 3.19 21.98
C GLY A 154 19.59 3.88 20.66
N ILE A 155 18.71 3.80 19.66
CA ILE A 155 18.87 4.58 18.42
C ILE A 155 18.94 6.07 18.76
N SER A 156 20.02 6.72 18.33
CA SER A 156 20.25 8.15 18.47
C SER A 156 20.49 8.74 17.08
N PRO A 157 19.41 9.16 16.39
CA PRO A 157 19.53 9.72 15.04
C PRO A 157 20.38 10.99 15.02
N ASP A 158 21.14 11.17 13.94
CA ASP A 158 21.73 12.48 13.62
C ASP A 158 20.66 13.58 13.49
N LEU A 159 20.99 14.81 13.88
CA LEU A 159 20.05 15.95 13.87
C LEU A 159 19.53 16.33 12.47
N ARG A 160 20.18 15.87 11.39
CA ARG A 160 19.75 16.07 10.00
C ARG A 160 18.71 15.05 9.54
N TYR A 161 18.35 14.07 10.36
CA TYR A 161 17.20 13.24 10.09
C TYR A 161 15.91 13.98 10.42
N GLU A 162 15.02 14.06 9.44
CA GLU A 162 13.67 14.55 9.67
C GLU A 162 12.66 13.42 9.45
N LYS A 163 11.60 13.44 10.26
CA LYS A 163 10.43 12.58 10.07
C LYS A 163 9.88 12.76 8.66
N ARG A 164 9.50 11.67 8.00
CA ARG A 164 8.84 11.68 6.68
C ARG A 164 7.42 11.15 6.73
N VAL A 165 7.20 10.10 7.53
CA VAL A 165 5.89 9.45 7.65
C VAL A 165 5.72 8.83 9.03
N THR A 166 4.49 8.88 9.54
CA THR A 166 4.02 8.06 10.66
C THR A 166 3.07 6.99 10.14
N TYR A 167 3.11 5.82 10.75
CA TYR A 167 2.25 4.68 10.44
C TYR A 167 1.30 4.49 11.61
N ASP A 168 0.09 5.03 11.46
CA ASP A 168 -0.75 5.42 12.58
C ASP A 168 -1.64 4.28 13.10
N VAL A 169 -2.16 3.45 12.18
CA VAL A 169 -3.19 2.45 12.49
C VAL A 169 -2.92 1.15 11.74
N TYR A 170 -3.02 0.05 12.47
CA TYR A 170 -2.92 -1.32 11.96
C TYR A 170 -4.15 -2.14 12.33
N ASP A 171 -4.47 -3.16 11.54
CA ASP A 171 -5.42 -4.19 11.96
C ASP A 171 -4.77 -5.20 12.91
N GLY A 172 -5.57 -6.11 13.48
CA GLY A 172 -5.07 -7.15 14.40
C GLY A 172 -4.09 -8.14 13.74
N MET A 173 -4.08 -8.23 12.41
CA MET A 173 -3.18 -9.09 11.63
C MET A 173 -1.86 -8.40 11.30
N GLY A 174 -1.72 -7.11 11.63
CA GLY A 174 -0.51 -6.31 11.36
C GLY A 174 -0.51 -5.65 9.99
N ASN A 175 -1.65 -5.59 9.30
CA ASN A 175 -1.77 -4.84 8.06
C ASN A 175 -1.94 -3.35 8.34
N LEU A 176 -1.21 -2.51 7.61
CA LEU A 176 -1.31 -1.05 7.72
C LEU A 176 -2.67 -0.58 7.20
N LEU A 177 -3.40 0.17 8.02
CA LEU A 177 -4.68 0.79 7.67
C LEU A 177 -4.58 2.29 7.41
N GLN A 178 -3.64 2.97 8.08
CA GLN A 178 -3.45 4.42 7.95
C GLN A 178 -2.00 4.84 8.17
N SER A 179 -1.51 5.77 7.37
CA SER A 179 -0.24 6.48 7.56
C SER A 179 -0.41 7.97 7.28
N THR A 180 0.38 8.82 7.93
CA THR A 180 0.38 10.28 7.74
C THR A 180 1.77 10.77 7.35
N ALA A 181 1.88 11.35 6.15
CA ALA A 181 3.11 12.00 5.71
C ALA A 181 3.30 13.37 6.42
N THR A 182 4.52 13.88 6.48
CA THR A 182 4.79 15.15 7.19
C THR A 182 4.17 16.39 6.59
N ASN A 183 3.75 16.33 5.32
CA ASN A 183 2.93 17.37 4.70
C ASN A 183 1.46 17.32 5.14
N GLY A 184 1.10 16.45 6.09
CA GLY A 184 -0.26 16.28 6.61
C GLY A 184 -1.15 15.37 5.77
N ILE A 185 -0.66 14.82 4.65
CA ILE A 185 -1.44 13.90 3.82
C ILE A 185 -1.57 12.56 4.54
N THR A 186 -2.79 12.24 4.96
CA THR A 186 -3.15 10.90 5.45
C THR A 186 -3.52 10.00 4.28
N SER A 187 -2.95 8.80 4.25
CA SER A 187 -3.26 7.73 3.29
C SER A 187 -3.78 6.51 4.03
N CYS A 188 -4.79 5.87 3.47
CA CYS A 188 -5.52 4.75 4.04
C CYS A 188 -5.53 3.56 3.10
N SER A 189 -5.52 2.37 3.69
CA SER A 189 -5.68 1.10 2.97
C SER A 189 -6.85 0.31 3.56
N VAL A 190 -7.77 -0.11 2.70
CA VAL A 190 -8.87 -1.00 3.06
C VAL A 190 -8.53 -2.40 2.59
N TRP A 191 -8.62 -3.37 3.48
CA TRP A 191 -8.22 -4.76 3.22
C TRP A 191 -9.42 -5.67 3.01
N GLY A 192 -9.28 -6.63 2.08
CA GLY A 192 -10.28 -7.63 1.76
C GLY A 192 -9.67 -9.03 1.63
N TYR A 193 -10.47 -9.99 1.16
CA TYR A 193 -10.04 -11.38 0.95
C TYR A 193 -9.38 -12.00 2.19
N ASN A 194 -10.08 -11.94 3.34
CA ASN A 194 -9.55 -12.35 4.65
C ASN A 194 -8.26 -11.59 5.03
N ASN A 195 -8.26 -10.27 4.82
CA ASN A 195 -7.16 -9.36 5.15
C ASN A 195 -5.84 -9.72 4.45
N ARG A 196 -5.91 -10.20 3.21
CA ARG A 196 -4.74 -10.60 2.40
C ARG A 196 -4.39 -9.63 1.28
N TYR A 197 -5.36 -8.84 0.81
CA TYR A 197 -5.14 -7.90 -0.28
C TYR A 197 -5.73 -6.52 0.08
N VAL A 198 -5.02 -5.46 -0.29
CA VAL A 198 -5.56 -4.10 -0.29
C VAL A 198 -6.56 -3.98 -1.43
N ILE A 199 -7.81 -3.71 -1.09
CA ILE A 199 -8.92 -3.59 -2.05
C ILE A 199 -9.27 -2.13 -2.36
N ALA A 200 -8.87 -1.18 -1.50
CA ALA A 200 -8.91 0.24 -1.81
C ALA A 200 -7.77 1.00 -1.14
N GLU A 201 -7.26 2.01 -1.85
CA GLU A 201 -6.31 2.99 -1.34
C GLU A 201 -6.99 4.36 -1.37
N VAL A 202 -6.90 5.10 -0.27
CA VAL A 202 -7.59 6.40 -0.16
C VAL A 202 -6.64 7.44 0.41
N SER A 203 -6.51 8.59 -0.27
CA SER A 203 -5.68 9.69 0.22
C SER A 203 -6.51 10.87 0.70
N ASN A 204 -5.89 11.70 1.55
CA ASN A 204 -6.46 12.91 2.14
C ASN A 204 -7.65 12.64 3.10
N VAL A 205 -7.59 11.54 3.86
CA VAL A 205 -8.67 11.12 4.74
C VAL A 205 -8.18 10.22 5.87
N ALA A 206 -8.88 10.23 7.01
CA ALA A 206 -8.67 9.27 8.10
C ALA A 206 -9.49 7.99 7.85
N ILE A 207 -8.96 6.83 8.27
CA ILE A 207 -9.58 5.53 7.97
C ILE A 207 -11.01 5.40 8.52
N THR A 208 -11.36 6.14 9.59
CA THR A 208 -12.70 6.18 10.17
C THR A 208 -13.76 6.71 9.21
N ASP A 209 -13.37 7.56 8.25
CA ASP A 209 -14.27 8.18 7.27
C ASP A 209 -14.35 7.40 5.95
N VAL A 210 -13.75 6.21 5.89
CA VAL A 210 -13.63 5.40 4.67
C VAL A 210 -14.34 4.06 4.84
N ALA A 211 -15.10 3.67 3.82
CA ALA A 211 -15.53 2.29 3.64
C ALA A 211 -15.59 1.92 2.15
N TYR A 212 -15.24 0.68 1.83
CA TYR A 212 -15.21 0.18 0.46
C TYR A 212 -15.49 -1.33 0.42
N SER A 213 -16.38 -1.76 -0.47
CA SER A 213 -16.55 -3.19 -0.75
C SER A 213 -17.07 -3.41 -2.17
N SER A 214 -16.37 -4.24 -2.94
CA SER A 214 -16.92 -4.90 -4.14
C SER A 214 -17.52 -6.28 -3.81
N PHE A 215 -17.76 -6.54 -2.53
CA PHE A 215 -18.36 -7.77 -1.98
C PHE A 215 -17.62 -9.08 -2.24
N GLU A 216 -16.51 -9.04 -2.96
CA GLU A 216 -15.63 -10.17 -3.24
C GLU A 216 -15.19 -10.90 -1.98
N ARG A 217 -15.45 -12.21 -1.93
CA ARG A 217 -15.19 -13.06 -0.76
C ARG A 217 -15.81 -12.50 0.52
N ARG A 218 -16.95 -11.81 0.40
CA ARG A 218 -17.65 -11.15 1.52
C ARG A 218 -16.77 -10.13 2.25
N ALA A 219 -15.80 -9.53 1.55
CA ALA A 219 -14.95 -8.49 2.13
C ALA A 219 -15.81 -7.31 2.56
N LYS A 220 -15.75 -6.96 3.85
CA LYS A 220 -16.60 -5.90 4.40
C LYS A 220 -16.03 -4.50 4.19
N GLY A 221 -14.70 -4.38 4.17
CA GLY A 221 -13.97 -3.11 4.00
C GLY A 221 -14.58 -1.93 4.74
N ASN A 222 -14.55 -2.02 6.07
CA ASN A 222 -15.10 -1.09 7.06
C ASN A 222 -16.62 -0.90 7.07
N TRP A 223 -17.37 -1.54 6.17
CA TRP A 223 -18.82 -1.68 6.32
C TRP A 223 -19.18 -2.73 7.36
N THR A 224 -20.37 -2.61 7.95
CA THR A 224 -20.98 -3.64 8.80
C THR A 224 -22.24 -4.17 8.11
N PHE A 225 -22.25 -5.47 7.83
CA PHE A 225 -23.42 -6.18 7.31
C PHE A 225 -23.35 -7.68 7.64
N SER A 226 -24.49 -8.35 7.56
CA SER A 226 -24.66 -9.79 7.77
C SER A 226 -25.29 -10.52 6.57
N GLY A 227 -25.76 -9.80 5.55
CA GLY A 227 -26.41 -10.39 4.39
C GLY A 227 -25.47 -11.17 3.48
N THR A 228 -26.05 -11.78 2.45
CA THR A 228 -25.37 -12.69 1.53
C THR A 228 -24.86 -11.97 0.30
N CYS A 229 -23.58 -12.18 -0.02
CA CYS A 229 -23.02 -11.88 -1.34
C CYS A 229 -23.35 -13.03 -2.31
N SER A 230 -23.74 -12.70 -3.54
CA SER A 230 -24.10 -13.64 -4.60
C SER A 230 -23.19 -13.43 -5.81
N GLY A 231 -22.96 -14.48 -6.59
CA GLY A 231 -22.19 -14.39 -7.82
C GLY A 231 -23.02 -13.81 -8.95
N ASP A 232 -22.46 -12.86 -9.69
CA ASP A 232 -23.05 -12.30 -10.90
C ASP A 232 -21.92 -11.90 -11.87
N VAL A 233 -21.86 -12.58 -13.01
CA VAL A 233 -20.83 -12.33 -14.03
C VAL A 233 -21.02 -10.98 -14.73
N THR A 234 -22.19 -10.36 -14.60
CA THR A 234 -22.45 -9.01 -15.11
C THR A 234 -22.12 -7.92 -14.09
N SER A 235 -21.70 -8.28 -12.87
CA SER A 235 -21.24 -7.32 -11.86
C SER A 235 -20.24 -6.31 -12.46
N PRO A 236 -20.39 -5.00 -12.18
CA PRO A 236 -19.49 -3.98 -12.68
C PRO A 236 -18.07 -4.06 -12.13
N VAL A 237 -17.85 -4.66 -10.95
CA VAL A 237 -16.52 -4.92 -10.37
C VAL A 237 -16.47 -6.35 -9.84
N GLY A 238 -15.48 -7.12 -10.28
CA GLY A 238 -15.35 -8.51 -9.85
C GLY A 238 -16.44 -9.43 -10.39
N GLU A 239 -16.82 -10.43 -9.58
CA GLU A 239 -17.79 -11.49 -9.91
C GLU A 239 -18.89 -11.63 -8.83
N GLN A 240 -18.88 -10.81 -7.77
CA GLN A 240 -19.84 -10.86 -6.67
C GLN A 240 -20.62 -9.53 -6.51
N CYS A 241 -21.79 -9.61 -5.91
CA CYS A 241 -22.62 -8.46 -5.56
C CYS A 241 -23.39 -8.74 -4.26
N TYR A 242 -23.95 -7.71 -3.63
CA TYR A 242 -24.71 -7.83 -2.39
C TYR A 242 -26.22 -7.71 -2.61
N ASN A 243 -27.00 -8.63 -2.04
CA ASN A 243 -28.46 -8.54 -2.04
C ASN A 243 -28.95 -7.73 -0.82
N LEU A 244 -29.51 -6.55 -1.05
CA LEU A 244 -30.01 -5.67 0.02
C LEU A 244 -31.15 -6.29 0.84
N ALA A 245 -31.93 -7.21 0.25
CA ALA A 245 -32.96 -7.95 0.99
C ALA A 245 -32.35 -8.88 2.07
N GLY A 246 -31.06 -9.20 1.97
CA GLY A 246 -30.32 -10.01 2.93
C GLY A 246 -29.93 -9.27 4.21
N GLY A 247 -30.14 -7.95 4.28
CA GLY A 247 -29.92 -7.15 5.47
C GLY A 247 -29.25 -5.81 5.19
N ASN A 248 -29.38 -4.89 6.13
CA ASN A 248 -28.84 -3.54 6.01
C ASN A 248 -27.31 -3.53 6.05
N ILE A 249 -26.72 -2.57 5.34
CA ILE A 249 -25.29 -2.24 5.43
C ILE A 249 -25.15 -0.94 6.21
N THR A 250 -24.28 -0.91 7.22
CA THR A 250 -24.09 0.27 8.07
C THR A 250 -22.63 0.69 8.15
N LYS A 251 -22.42 1.99 8.37
CA LYS A 251 -21.13 2.57 8.74
C LYS A 251 -21.33 3.60 9.84
N THR A 252 -20.57 3.47 10.93
CA THR A 252 -20.59 4.37 12.09
C THR A 252 -19.22 5.04 12.27
N GLY A 253 -19.13 6.05 13.14
CA GLY A 253 -17.89 6.75 13.46
C GLY A 253 -17.39 7.71 12.37
N LEU A 254 -18.29 8.15 11.48
CA LEU A 254 -17.99 9.16 10.46
C LEU A 254 -17.90 10.55 11.10
N SER A 255 -17.04 11.40 10.55
CA SER A 255 -16.89 12.79 10.96
C SER A 255 -18.11 13.63 10.59
N ASN A 256 -18.66 14.38 11.55
CA ASN A 256 -19.90 15.15 11.35
C ASN A 256 -19.74 16.44 10.52
N SER A 257 -18.50 16.89 10.27
CA SER A 257 -18.19 18.14 9.57
C SER A 257 -17.92 17.98 8.08
N LYS A 258 -17.99 16.75 7.55
CA LYS A 258 -17.59 16.45 6.17
C LYS A 258 -18.79 16.18 5.28
N THR A 259 -18.68 16.61 4.02
CA THR A 259 -19.52 16.08 2.95
C THR A 259 -18.92 14.78 2.45
N PHE A 260 -19.71 13.72 2.48
CA PHE A 260 -19.36 12.40 1.97
C PHE A 260 -19.88 12.20 0.56
N GLN A 261 -19.10 11.48 -0.24
CA GLN A 261 -19.51 10.85 -1.47
C GLN A 261 -19.75 9.36 -1.18
N LEU A 262 -20.99 8.93 -1.35
CA LEU A 262 -21.41 7.53 -1.35
C LEU A 262 -21.68 7.11 -2.79
N SER A 263 -21.02 6.08 -3.29
CA SER A 263 -21.30 5.55 -4.63
C SER A 263 -21.46 4.04 -4.62
N TYR A 264 -22.33 3.53 -5.47
CA TYR A 264 -22.58 2.10 -5.65
C TYR A 264 -23.21 1.86 -7.02
N TRP A 265 -23.02 0.66 -7.57
CA TRP A 265 -23.85 0.20 -8.67
C TRP A 265 -25.09 -0.46 -8.14
N GLU A 266 -26.23 -0.23 -8.80
CA GLU A 266 -27.47 -0.92 -8.52
C GLU A 266 -27.96 -1.65 -9.77
N LYS A 267 -28.39 -2.90 -9.61
CA LYS A 267 -28.94 -3.69 -10.70
C LYS A 267 -30.35 -3.22 -11.03
N SER A 268 -30.77 -3.32 -12.29
CA SER A 268 -32.12 -2.97 -12.72
C SER A 268 -33.18 -3.61 -11.80
N GLY A 269 -34.10 -2.77 -11.30
CA GLY A 269 -35.15 -3.17 -10.35
C GLY A 269 -34.73 -3.15 -8.87
N ALA A 270 -33.48 -2.86 -8.54
CA ALA A 270 -33.07 -2.64 -7.15
C ALA A 270 -33.72 -1.37 -6.58
N THR A 271 -34.01 -1.40 -5.27
CA THR A 271 -34.44 -0.23 -4.51
C THR A 271 -33.43 0.02 -3.41
N VAL A 272 -32.82 1.21 -3.39
CA VAL A 272 -31.77 1.54 -2.41
C VAL A 272 -32.18 2.77 -1.62
N SER A 273 -32.33 2.59 -0.31
CA SER A 273 -32.58 3.64 0.66
C SER A 273 -31.32 3.90 1.47
N VAL A 274 -30.98 5.17 1.63
CA VAL A 274 -29.87 5.60 2.48
C VAL A 274 -30.47 6.44 3.60
N THR A 275 -30.31 5.98 4.83
CA THR A 275 -30.92 6.58 6.03
C THR A 275 -29.90 6.76 7.15
N GLY A 276 -30.27 7.50 8.18
CA GLY A 276 -29.44 7.79 9.33
C GLY A 276 -29.96 9.04 10.07
N ILE A 277 -29.54 9.21 11.31
CA ILE A 277 -29.92 10.41 12.08
C ILE A 277 -29.15 11.61 11.52
N GLY A 278 -29.90 12.65 11.12
CA GLY A 278 -29.32 13.90 10.63
C GLY A 278 -28.64 13.80 9.26
N ILE A 279 -29.11 12.90 8.40
CA ILE A 279 -28.67 12.82 7.01
C ILE A 279 -29.31 13.94 6.20
N THR A 280 -28.49 14.70 5.47
CA THR A 280 -28.94 15.66 4.46
C THR A 280 -28.34 15.30 3.11
N PHE A 281 -29.19 15.07 2.11
CA PHE A 281 -28.77 14.83 0.74
C PHE A 281 -28.53 16.16 0.03
N ILE A 282 -27.33 16.35 -0.49
CA ILE A 282 -26.95 17.54 -1.25
C ILE A 282 -27.21 17.31 -2.74
N LYS A 283 -26.86 16.11 -3.25
CA LYS A 283 -26.96 15.79 -4.67
C LYS A 283 -27.01 14.28 -4.88
N THR A 284 -27.81 13.82 -5.83
CA THR A 284 -27.74 12.45 -6.38
C THR A 284 -27.43 12.56 -7.87
N ILE A 285 -26.54 11.69 -8.36
CA ILE A 285 -26.16 11.58 -9.76
C ILE A 285 -26.33 10.13 -10.17
N THR A 286 -27.09 9.89 -11.23
CA THR A 286 -27.05 8.62 -11.95
C THR A 286 -25.99 8.75 -13.03
N GLY A 287 -24.94 7.95 -12.92
CA GLY A 287 -23.85 7.87 -13.85
C GLY A 287 -24.15 6.92 -15.01
N ARG A 288 -23.09 6.28 -15.49
CA ARG A 288 -23.16 5.33 -16.60
C ARG A 288 -23.93 4.06 -16.24
N THR A 289 -24.37 3.37 -17.28
CA THR A 289 -24.93 2.03 -17.20
C THR A 289 -23.96 1.00 -17.80
N LEU A 290 -24.02 -0.23 -17.30
CA LEU A 290 -23.23 -1.37 -17.80
C LEU A 290 -24.00 -2.66 -17.50
N ASP A 291 -24.34 -3.44 -18.53
CA ASP A 291 -24.95 -4.78 -18.38
C ASP A 291 -26.14 -4.87 -17.40
N GLY A 292 -27.03 -3.87 -17.44
CA GLY A 292 -28.20 -3.79 -16.56
C GLY A 292 -27.93 -3.20 -15.17
N TRP A 293 -26.74 -2.67 -14.93
CA TRP A 293 -26.36 -1.94 -13.74
C TRP A 293 -26.28 -0.44 -14.00
N SER A 294 -26.63 0.37 -13.01
CA SER A 294 -26.51 1.82 -13.04
C SER A 294 -25.62 2.30 -11.88
N LEU A 295 -24.62 3.13 -12.17
CA LEU A 295 -23.80 3.75 -11.13
C LEU A 295 -24.58 4.89 -10.48
N ILE A 296 -24.78 4.85 -9.17
CA ILE A 296 -25.40 5.92 -8.39
C ILE A 296 -24.34 6.56 -7.50
N THR A 297 -24.28 7.89 -7.49
CA THR A 297 -23.44 8.67 -6.58
C THR A 297 -24.29 9.67 -5.81
N LYS A 298 -24.23 9.62 -4.48
CA LYS A 298 -24.92 10.51 -3.55
C LYS A 298 -23.89 11.33 -2.78
N TYR A 299 -24.11 12.63 -2.70
CA TYR A 299 -23.40 13.54 -1.81
C TYR A 299 -24.27 13.85 -0.61
N LEU A 300 -23.76 13.62 0.59
CA LEU A 300 -24.52 13.77 1.83
C LEU A 300 -23.65 14.23 2.99
N THR A 301 -24.29 14.80 4.00
CA THR A 301 -23.71 15.03 5.34
C THR A 301 -24.43 14.17 6.37
N THR A 302 -23.80 13.92 7.51
CA THR A 302 -24.39 13.25 8.67
C THR A 302 -24.01 14.02 9.93
N SER A 303 -24.95 14.27 10.84
CA SER A 303 -24.66 14.89 12.15
C SER A 303 -24.47 13.87 13.28
N SER A 304 -24.79 12.59 13.03
CA SER A 304 -24.64 11.50 14.00
C SER A 304 -23.44 10.59 13.74
N GLY A 305 -22.74 10.79 12.63
CA GLY A 305 -21.59 9.98 12.23
C GLY A 305 -21.97 8.58 11.76
N SER A 306 -23.23 8.36 11.38
CA SER A 306 -23.73 7.05 10.95
C SER A 306 -24.56 7.13 9.68
N ILE A 307 -24.43 6.10 8.83
CA ILE A 307 -25.28 5.85 7.68
C ILE A 307 -25.73 4.38 7.64
N THR A 308 -26.94 4.16 7.14
CA THR A 308 -27.53 2.84 6.89
C THR A 308 -28.02 2.77 5.45
N ILE A 309 -27.69 1.70 4.76
CA ILE A 309 -28.12 1.39 3.40
C ILE A 309 -29.01 0.17 3.48
N SER A 310 -30.24 0.28 2.97
CA SER A 310 -31.25 -0.76 3.01
C SER A 310 -32.05 -0.80 1.71
N GLY A 311 -32.87 -1.84 1.54
CA GLY A 311 -33.79 -1.95 0.42
C GLY A 311 -33.84 -3.36 -0.16
N THR A 312 -33.98 -3.47 -1.48
CA THR A 312 -34.09 -4.75 -2.19
C THR A 312 -33.26 -4.77 -3.47
N GLY A 313 -33.03 -5.95 -4.02
CA GLY A 313 -32.22 -6.12 -5.22
C GLY A 313 -30.72 -6.10 -4.94
N TYR A 314 -29.93 -6.09 -6.02
CA TYR A 314 -28.48 -6.25 -5.95
C TYR A 314 -27.74 -4.93 -6.12
N ILE A 315 -26.71 -4.74 -5.30
CA ILE A 315 -25.74 -3.64 -5.43
C ILE A 315 -24.31 -4.17 -5.52
N ASP A 316 -23.41 -3.38 -6.11
CA ASP A 316 -21.99 -3.69 -6.22
C ASP A 316 -21.10 -2.43 -6.05
N ASP A 317 -19.81 -2.63 -5.78
CA ASP A 317 -18.76 -1.60 -5.68
C ASP A 317 -19.16 -0.42 -4.79
N LEU A 318 -19.56 -0.72 -3.56
CA LEU A 318 -20.04 0.22 -2.56
C LEU A 318 -18.90 1.00 -1.92
N ARG A 319 -18.83 2.31 -2.20
CA ARG A 319 -17.77 3.24 -1.76
C ARG A 319 -18.34 4.34 -0.87
N LEU A 320 -17.61 4.68 0.19
CA LEU A 320 -17.86 5.86 1.02
C LEU A 320 -16.54 6.52 1.38
N HIS A 321 -16.42 7.81 1.09
CA HIS A 321 -15.32 8.65 1.55
C HIS A 321 -15.74 10.13 1.51
N PRO A 322 -15.04 11.04 2.20
CA PRO A 322 -15.24 12.49 2.03
C PRO A 322 -15.04 12.89 0.57
N LYS A 323 -15.80 13.88 0.11
CA LYS A 323 -15.76 14.37 -1.28
C LYS A 323 -14.35 14.78 -1.74
N GLU A 324 -13.54 15.34 -0.83
CA GLU A 324 -12.18 15.83 -1.13
C GLU A 324 -11.11 14.73 -1.06
N ALA A 325 -11.50 13.50 -0.72
CA ALA A 325 -10.62 12.33 -0.69
C ALA A 325 -10.59 11.64 -2.08
N MET A 326 -9.47 10.99 -2.39
CA MET A 326 -9.30 10.25 -3.64
C MET A 326 -9.20 8.75 -3.34
N MET A 327 -10.18 7.96 -3.81
CA MET A 327 -10.22 6.51 -3.62
C MET A 327 -9.94 5.77 -4.92
N SER A 328 -8.88 4.96 -4.96
CA SER A 328 -8.72 3.90 -5.97
C SER A 328 -9.16 2.56 -5.38
N SER A 329 -9.55 1.62 -6.25
CA SER A 329 -9.92 0.27 -5.82
C SER A 329 -9.43 -0.81 -6.75
N THR A 330 -9.23 -2.01 -6.20
CA THR A 330 -8.76 -3.18 -6.93
C THR A 330 -9.49 -4.43 -6.46
N ALA A 331 -10.01 -5.22 -7.41
CA ALA A 331 -10.56 -6.54 -7.17
C ALA A 331 -9.62 -7.61 -7.75
N PHE A 332 -9.57 -8.75 -7.08
CA PHE A 332 -8.66 -9.85 -7.36
C PHE A 332 -9.42 -11.17 -7.58
N LYS A 333 -8.88 -12.00 -8.45
CA LYS A 333 -9.17 -13.43 -8.47
C LYS A 333 -8.02 -14.15 -7.76
N PRO A 334 -8.26 -14.75 -6.58
CA PRO A 334 -7.20 -15.39 -5.80
C PRO A 334 -6.40 -16.38 -6.64
N LEU A 335 -5.07 -16.37 -6.48
CA LEU A 335 -4.10 -17.21 -7.22
C LEU A 335 -3.95 -16.88 -8.71
N VAL A 336 -4.77 -15.99 -9.28
CA VAL A 336 -4.70 -15.56 -10.68
C VAL A 336 -4.09 -14.17 -10.79
N GLY A 337 -4.74 -13.16 -10.20
CA GLY A 337 -4.29 -11.78 -10.30
C GLY A 337 -5.40 -10.74 -10.14
N ILE A 338 -5.10 -9.50 -10.52
CA ILE A 338 -6.06 -8.39 -10.56
C ILE A 338 -7.07 -8.65 -11.67
N ILE A 339 -8.37 -8.49 -11.39
CA ILE A 339 -9.45 -8.63 -12.39
C ILE A 339 -10.14 -7.30 -12.69
N THR A 340 -10.10 -6.36 -11.76
CA THR A 340 -10.68 -5.02 -11.95
C THR A 340 -9.86 -4.00 -11.20
N LYS A 341 -9.62 -2.84 -11.81
CA LYS A 341 -8.99 -1.68 -11.15
C LYS A 341 -9.77 -0.43 -11.48
N ALA A 342 -10.11 0.36 -10.47
CA ALA A 342 -10.75 1.66 -10.65
C ALA A 342 -9.90 2.78 -10.05
N ASP A 343 -9.77 3.89 -10.78
CA ASP A 343 -9.11 5.09 -10.28
C ASP A 343 -10.07 5.99 -9.47
N ALA A 344 -9.54 7.07 -8.91
CA ALA A 344 -10.31 8.06 -8.14
C ALA A 344 -11.34 8.85 -8.95
N ARG A 345 -11.27 8.79 -10.29
CA ARG A 345 -12.26 9.40 -11.19
C ARG A 345 -13.36 8.42 -11.59
N GLY A 346 -13.27 7.16 -11.15
CA GLY A 346 -14.20 6.10 -11.50
C GLY A 346 -13.93 5.45 -12.86
N ASN A 347 -12.78 5.73 -13.49
CA ASN A 347 -12.38 4.99 -14.69
C ASN A 347 -11.99 3.57 -14.28
N THR A 348 -12.57 2.59 -14.95
CA THR A 348 -12.38 1.18 -14.62
C THR A 348 -11.63 0.46 -15.75
N LEU A 349 -10.66 -0.36 -15.38
CA LEU A 349 -10.00 -1.32 -16.26
C LEU A 349 -10.36 -2.74 -15.82
N TYR A 350 -10.61 -3.60 -16.80
CA TYR A 350 -10.85 -5.03 -16.57
C TYR A 350 -9.71 -5.85 -17.15
N TYR A 351 -9.38 -6.95 -16.47
CA TYR A 351 -8.29 -7.84 -16.84
C TYR A 351 -8.82 -9.27 -16.97
N ASP A 352 -8.84 -9.78 -18.19
CA ASP A 352 -9.23 -11.16 -18.47
C ASP A 352 -8.00 -12.04 -18.55
N TYR A 353 -8.14 -13.29 -18.12
CA TYR A 353 -7.06 -14.29 -18.16
C TYR A 353 -7.46 -15.47 -19.05
N ASP A 354 -6.47 -16.10 -19.67
CA ASP A 354 -6.67 -17.35 -20.40
C ASP A 354 -6.81 -18.56 -19.45
N GLY A 355 -7.06 -19.75 -20.00
CA GLY A 355 -7.19 -20.98 -19.22
C GLY A 355 -5.93 -21.39 -18.44
N PHE A 356 -4.78 -20.76 -18.73
CA PHE A 356 -3.51 -20.94 -18.03
C PHE A 356 -3.23 -19.84 -17.01
N GLN A 357 -4.22 -19.00 -16.69
CA GLN A 357 -4.12 -17.89 -15.72
C GLN A 357 -3.13 -16.81 -16.15
N ARG A 358 -2.92 -16.62 -17.46
CA ARG A 358 -2.08 -15.54 -18.01
C ARG A 358 -2.97 -14.42 -18.53
N LEU A 359 -2.54 -13.17 -18.36
CA LEU A 359 -3.28 -12.00 -18.82
C LEU A 359 -3.56 -12.10 -20.33
N LYS A 360 -4.83 -12.10 -20.72
CA LYS A 360 -5.27 -12.25 -22.11
C LYS A 360 -5.76 -10.93 -22.70
N TYR A 361 -6.55 -10.18 -21.95
CA TYR A 361 -7.10 -8.89 -22.38
C TYR A 361 -7.03 -7.85 -21.27
N GLU A 362 -6.72 -6.61 -21.66
CA GLU A 362 -7.10 -5.43 -20.89
C GLU A 362 -8.28 -4.78 -21.58
N ARG A 363 -9.31 -4.41 -20.81
CA ARG A 363 -10.50 -3.73 -21.33
C ARG A 363 -10.70 -2.38 -20.67
N ASP A 364 -11.26 -1.46 -21.43
CA ASP A 364 -11.74 -0.19 -20.92
C ASP A 364 -13.01 -0.35 -20.07
N MET A 365 -13.48 0.78 -19.56
CA MET A 365 -14.63 0.83 -18.68
C MET A 365 -15.94 0.37 -19.35
N ASN A 366 -16.01 0.34 -20.69
CA ASN A 366 -17.15 -0.13 -21.47
C ASN A 366 -17.00 -1.60 -21.91
N ARG A 367 -16.02 -2.33 -21.34
CA ARG A 367 -15.62 -3.71 -21.69
C ARG A 367 -15.07 -3.87 -23.12
N ASN A 368 -14.67 -2.79 -23.79
CA ASN A 368 -13.97 -2.88 -25.06
C ASN A 368 -12.53 -3.33 -24.84
N ILE A 369 -12.02 -4.24 -25.66
CA ILE A 369 -10.62 -4.68 -25.61
C ILE A 369 -9.73 -3.52 -26.05
N ILE A 370 -8.85 -3.07 -25.17
CA ILE A 370 -7.83 -2.04 -25.47
C ILE A 370 -6.43 -2.64 -25.64
N LYS A 371 -6.18 -3.82 -25.08
CA LYS A 371 -4.98 -4.62 -25.35
C LYS A 371 -5.30 -6.11 -25.36
N SER A 372 -4.58 -6.86 -26.20
CA SER A 372 -4.63 -8.31 -26.25
C SER A 372 -3.23 -8.91 -26.23
N TYR A 373 -3.11 -10.06 -25.58
CA TYR A 373 -1.84 -10.76 -25.40
C TYR A 373 -1.94 -12.17 -25.99
N SER A 374 -0.89 -12.60 -26.68
CA SER A 374 -0.75 -13.95 -27.25
C SER A 374 0.56 -14.57 -26.80
N TYR A 375 0.51 -15.85 -26.43
CA TYR A 375 1.65 -16.55 -25.84
C TYR A 375 1.97 -17.79 -26.66
N ASN A 376 3.16 -17.81 -27.27
CA ASN A 376 3.66 -18.98 -27.99
C ASN A 376 4.59 -19.80 -27.09
N GLN A 377 4.40 -21.12 -27.06
CA GLN A 377 5.36 -22.01 -26.43
C GLN A 377 6.52 -22.24 -27.40
N LYS A 378 7.76 -22.02 -26.95
CA LYS A 378 8.92 -22.56 -27.67
C LYS A 378 8.89 -24.07 -27.50
N GLN A 379 8.65 -24.79 -28.59
CA GLN A 379 8.94 -26.22 -28.63
C GLN A 379 10.47 -26.37 -28.59
N TYR A 380 10.95 -27.18 -27.65
CA TYR A 380 12.35 -27.58 -27.55
C TYR A 380 12.54 -28.94 -28.20
#